data_AF-A0A7Y0BER9-F1
#
_entry.id   AF-A0A7Y0BER9-F1
#
_cell.length_a   1.000
_cell.length_b   1.000
_cell.length_c   1.000
_cell.angle_alpha   90.00
_cell.angle_beta   90.00
_cell.angle_gamma   90.00
#
_symmetry.space_group_name_H-M   'P 1'
#
loop_
_entity.id
_entity.type
_entity.pdbx_description
1 polymer ?
#
loop_
_entity_poly.entity_id
_entity_poly.type
_entity_poly.pdbx_seq_one_letter_code
_entity_poly.pdbx_strand_id
1 'polypeptide(L)'
;MAEWTPIGGTLVSSAKGRSWREEAACWLLAESGSGESHWPDRLQEAGLLSWETQESEDWDLVFVRWSALAQTLARKDHDPADGLYGTGAEWCVLRFACSLMTGKGGNWGTDLPRLDGSNQRIVLGALAWAAGGEAAAHPYMLPKRPEPEPVPPTPLHIVD
;
A
#
# COMPACT_ATOMS: atom_id res chain seq x y z
N MET A 1 -13.18 3.30 -22.44
CA MET A 1 -12.95 2.27 -21.41
C MET A 1 -11.96 2.87 -20.44
N ALA A 2 -12.37 3.12 -19.20
CA ALA A 2 -11.48 3.73 -18.21
C ALA A 2 -10.31 2.78 -17.93
N GLU A 3 -9.08 3.26 -18.11
CA GLU A 3 -7.89 2.59 -17.63
C GLU A 3 -8.05 2.37 -16.12
N TRP A 4 -8.02 1.10 -15.71
CA TRP A 4 -7.95 0.75 -14.30
C TRP A 4 -6.65 1.30 -13.74
N THR A 5 -6.72 2.44 -13.05
CA THR A 5 -5.61 2.88 -12.21
C THR A 5 -5.54 1.89 -11.05
N PRO A 6 -4.41 1.20 -10.80
CA PRO A 6 -4.28 0.32 -9.66
C PRO A 6 -4.64 1.09 -8.39
N ILE A 7 -5.50 0.54 -7.52
CA ILE A 7 -6.02 1.22 -6.32
C ILE A 7 -4.88 1.80 -5.46
N GLY A 8 -3.70 1.16 -5.46
CA GLY A 8 -2.50 1.69 -4.82
C GLY A 8 -2.04 3.04 -5.35
N GLY A 9 -2.06 3.26 -6.66
CA GLY A 9 -1.72 4.55 -7.28
C GLY A 9 -2.73 5.65 -6.92
N THR A 10 -4.02 5.32 -6.91
CA THR A 10 -5.09 6.24 -6.48
C THR A 10 -4.98 6.57 -4.98
N LEU A 11 -4.67 5.58 -4.14
CA LEU A 11 -4.48 5.74 -2.71
C LEU A 11 -3.30 6.67 -2.38
N VAL A 12 -2.16 6.47 -3.05
CA VAL A 12 -0.97 7.34 -2.90
C VAL A 12 -1.28 8.76 -3.36
N SER A 13 -1.96 8.91 -4.49
CA SER A 13 -2.34 10.22 -5.04
C SER A 13 -3.31 10.96 -4.12
N SER A 14 -4.30 10.26 -3.56
CA SER A 14 -5.30 10.82 -2.63
C SER A 14 -4.69 11.29 -1.31
N ALA A 15 -3.55 10.72 -0.90
CA ALA A 15 -2.85 11.12 0.32
C ALA A 15 -1.99 12.38 0.15
N LYS A 16 -1.65 12.77 -1.09
CA LYS A 16 -0.76 13.92 -1.37
C LYS A 16 -1.31 15.21 -0.77
N GLY A 17 -0.46 15.94 -0.05
CA GLY A 17 -0.80 17.24 0.54
C GLY A 17 -1.59 17.17 1.85
N ARG A 18 -1.97 15.98 2.34
CA ARG A 18 -2.65 15.82 3.64
C ARG A 18 -1.68 15.92 4.80
N SER A 19 -0.72 14.99 4.84
CA SER A 19 0.42 15.02 5.76
C SER A 19 1.50 14.08 5.27
N TRP A 20 2.76 14.35 5.60
CA TRP A 20 3.85 13.45 5.25
C TRP A 20 3.69 12.05 5.86
N ARG A 21 3.04 11.94 7.03
CA ARG A 21 2.76 10.63 7.65
C ARG A 21 1.75 9.83 6.83
N GLU A 22 0.70 10.47 6.34
CA GLU A 22 -0.34 9.82 5.55
C GLU A 22 0.18 9.45 4.16
N GLU A 23 0.92 10.35 3.51
CA GLU A 23 1.62 10.05 2.26
C GLU A 23 2.56 8.85 2.42
N ALA A 24 3.38 8.83 3.48
CA ALA A 24 4.30 7.74 3.76
C ALA A 24 3.58 6.42 4.05
N ALA A 25 2.49 6.45 4.81
CA ALA A 25 1.72 5.25 5.13
C ALA A 25 1.02 4.68 3.89
N CYS A 26 0.42 5.52 3.05
CA CYS A 26 -0.20 5.09 1.79
C CYS A 26 0.85 4.58 0.79
N TRP A 27 2.00 5.24 0.69
CA TRP A 27 3.12 4.77 -0.12
C TRP A 27 3.64 3.42 0.38
N LEU A 28 3.83 3.26 1.69
CA LEU A 28 4.24 2.00 2.30
C LEU A 28 3.26 0.87 1.95
N LEU A 29 1.95 1.10 2.02
CA LEU A 29 0.93 0.11 1.65
C LEU A 29 0.93 -0.21 0.15
N ALA A 30 1.17 0.77 -0.71
CA ALA A 30 1.20 0.57 -2.15
C ALA A 30 2.47 -0.16 -2.64
N GLU A 31 3.61 0.10 -2.01
CA GLU A 31 4.89 -0.52 -2.38
C GLU A 31 5.11 -1.88 -1.70
N SER A 32 4.37 -2.18 -0.64
CA SER A 32 4.51 -3.43 0.10
C SER A 32 3.50 -4.47 -0.35
N GLY A 33 3.97 -5.72 -0.39
CA GLY A 33 3.23 -6.84 -0.92
C GLY A 33 3.93 -7.45 -2.13
N SER A 34 3.94 -8.78 -2.20
CA SER A 34 4.42 -9.49 -3.39
C SER A 34 3.33 -10.38 -3.96
N GLY A 35 3.18 -10.40 -5.28
CA GLY A 35 2.20 -11.26 -5.95
C GLY A 35 0.75 -10.88 -5.63
N GLU A 36 0.02 -11.79 -4.98
CA GLU A 36 -1.41 -11.69 -4.68
C GLU A 36 -1.74 -10.83 -3.45
N SER A 37 -0.76 -10.36 -2.68
CA SER A 37 -0.97 -9.63 -1.42
C SER A 37 -0.75 -8.12 -1.60
N HIS A 38 -1.52 -7.47 -2.49
CA HIS A 38 -1.48 -6.02 -2.63
C HIS A 38 -2.40 -5.40 -1.57
N TRP A 39 -1.81 -4.75 -0.55
CA TRP A 39 -2.58 -4.22 0.59
C TRP A 39 -3.75 -3.31 0.20
N PRO A 40 -3.66 -2.42 -0.80
CA PRO A 40 -4.81 -1.63 -1.24
C PRO A 40 -6.03 -2.49 -1.59
N ASP A 41 -5.83 -3.62 -2.27
CA ASP A 41 -6.93 -4.50 -2.69
C ASP A 41 -7.51 -5.24 -1.47
N ARG A 42 -6.65 -5.73 -0.57
CA ARG A 42 -7.07 -6.38 0.69
C ARG A 42 -7.82 -5.43 1.63
N LEU A 43 -7.38 -4.18 1.70
CA LEU A 43 -8.07 -3.15 2.46
C LEU A 43 -9.44 -2.82 1.85
N GLN A 44 -9.58 -2.90 0.52
CA GLN A 44 -10.87 -2.76 -0.13
C GLN A 44 -11.79 -3.95 0.21
N GLU A 45 -11.30 -5.18 0.06
CA GLU A 45 -12.05 -6.41 0.37
C GLU A 45 -12.51 -6.44 1.84
N ALA A 46 -11.68 -5.94 2.75
CA ALA A 46 -11.99 -5.83 4.18
C ALA A 46 -12.90 -4.63 4.54
N GLY A 47 -13.33 -3.81 3.57
CA GLY A 47 -14.15 -2.62 3.82
C GLY A 47 -13.43 -1.53 4.63
N LEU A 48 -12.09 -1.51 4.56
CA LEU A 48 -11.21 -0.59 5.25
C LEU A 48 -10.76 0.59 4.38
N LEU A 49 -11.23 0.65 3.13
CA LEU A 49 -11.16 1.87 2.33
C LEU A 49 -12.48 2.63 2.36
N SER A 50 -12.39 3.96 2.25
CA SER A 50 -13.51 4.87 2.05
C SER A 50 -13.28 5.66 0.76
N TRP A 51 -14.37 5.98 0.07
CA TRP A 51 -14.36 6.74 -1.16
C TRP A 51 -15.08 8.06 -0.92
N GLU A 52 -14.49 9.17 -1.34
CA GLU A 52 -15.14 10.48 -1.35
C GLU A 52 -15.19 10.98 -2.80
N THR A 53 -16.41 11.18 -3.30
CA THR A 53 -16.62 11.77 -4.61
C THR A 53 -16.45 13.28 -4.50
N GLN A 54 -15.52 13.84 -5.27
CA GLN A 54 -15.43 15.29 -5.42
C GLN A 54 -16.45 15.75 -6.46
N GLU A 55 -17.40 16.61 -6.07
CA GLU A 55 -18.42 17.15 -6.98
C GLU A 55 -17.82 17.92 -8.19
N SER A 56 -16.56 18.35 -8.11
CA SER A 56 -15.88 19.16 -9.13
C SER A 56 -14.84 18.41 -9.97
N GLU A 57 -14.55 17.14 -9.69
CA GLU A 57 -13.50 16.39 -10.40
C GLU A 57 -13.99 14.98 -10.79
N ASP A 58 -13.58 14.51 -11.97
CA ASP A 58 -13.94 13.18 -12.50
C ASP A 58 -13.21 12.01 -11.79
N TRP A 59 -12.70 12.22 -10.57
CA TRP A 59 -11.94 11.21 -9.85
C TRP A 59 -12.38 11.11 -8.38
N ASP A 60 -12.56 9.86 -7.93
CA ASP A 60 -12.86 9.57 -6.53
C ASP A 60 -11.57 9.57 -5.69
N LEU A 61 -11.64 10.22 -4.53
CA LEU A 61 -10.60 10.14 -3.52
C LEU A 61 -10.73 8.83 -2.75
N VAL A 62 -9.60 8.17 -2.47
CA VAL A 62 -9.54 6.92 -1.70
C VAL A 62 -8.75 7.11 -0.42
N PHE A 63 -9.33 6.67 0.71
CA PHE A 63 -8.68 6.77 2.01
C PHE A 63 -8.74 5.47 2.80
N VAL A 64 -7.69 5.19 3.55
CA VAL A 64 -7.73 4.12 4.55
C VAL A 64 -8.49 4.60 5.79
N ARG A 65 -9.40 3.79 6.29
CA ARG A 65 -10.12 3.99 7.55
C ARG A 65 -9.19 3.63 8.73
N TRP A 66 -8.17 4.46 8.98
CA TRP A 66 -7.08 4.18 9.92
C TRP A 66 -7.53 3.71 11.31
N SER A 67 -8.55 4.36 11.89
CA SER A 67 -9.11 3.96 13.19
C SER A 67 -9.77 2.59 13.18
N ALA A 68 -10.46 2.23 12.09
CA ALA A 68 -11.05 0.92 11.92
C ALA A 68 -9.96 -0.14 11.72
N LEU A 69 -8.96 0.15 10.89
CA LEU A 69 -7.80 -0.72 10.70
C LEU A 69 -7.08 -1.00 12.04
N ALA A 70 -6.84 0.02 12.87
CA ALA A 70 -6.23 -0.14 14.19
C ALA A 70 -7.05 -1.05 15.12
N GLN A 71 -8.39 -0.95 15.08
CA GLN A 71 -9.27 -1.84 15.85
C GLN A 71 -9.22 -3.27 15.33
N THR A 72 -9.19 -3.44 14.00
CA THR A 72 -9.04 -4.76 13.38
C THR A 72 -7.72 -5.39 13.83
N LEU A 73 -6.60 -4.68 13.72
CA LEU A 73 -5.26 -5.14 14.12
C LEU A 73 -5.09 -5.44 15.62
N ALA A 74 -5.99 -4.94 16.47
CA ALA A 74 -5.97 -5.24 17.90
C ALA A 74 -6.62 -6.59 18.26
N ARG A 75 -7.36 -7.21 17.34
CA ARG A 75 -7.99 -8.52 17.55
C ARG A 75 -6.94 -9.62 17.41
N LYS A 76 -6.92 -10.58 18.35
CA LYS A 76 -5.91 -11.65 18.40
C LYS A 76 -6.09 -12.72 17.33
N ASP A 77 -7.34 -12.96 16.93
CA ASP A 77 -7.70 -14.03 16.00
C ASP A 77 -8.26 -13.36 14.75
N HIS A 78 -7.38 -13.05 13.80
CA HIS A 78 -7.79 -12.60 12.46
C HIS A 78 -8.28 -13.81 11.68
N ASP A 79 -9.53 -13.80 11.25
CA ASP A 79 -10.03 -14.78 10.29
C ASP A 79 -9.61 -14.32 8.88
N PRO A 80 -8.93 -15.15 8.07
CA PRO A 80 -8.71 -14.84 6.66
C PRO A 80 -10.01 -14.50 5.89
N ALA A 81 -11.17 -14.95 6.36
CA ALA A 81 -12.49 -14.57 5.84
C ALA A 81 -12.82 -13.08 6.02
N ASP A 82 -12.11 -12.34 6.88
CA ASP A 82 -12.24 -10.89 7.04
C ASP A 82 -11.63 -10.10 5.87
N GLY A 83 -11.11 -10.77 4.82
CA GLY A 83 -10.51 -10.15 3.64
C GLY A 83 -9.08 -9.64 3.84
N LEU A 84 -8.58 -9.67 5.07
CA LEU A 84 -7.18 -9.38 5.38
C LEU A 84 -6.38 -10.66 5.55
N TYR A 85 -5.53 -10.95 4.57
CA TYR A 85 -4.55 -12.01 4.68
C TYR A 85 -3.22 -11.59 4.07
N GLY A 86 -2.16 -12.22 4.56
CA GLY A 86 -0.78 -11.92 4.19
C GLY A 86 0.19 -12.76 5.03
N THR A 87 1.44 -12.79 4.60
CA THR A 87 2.56 -13.39 5.33
C THR A 87 2.87 -12.62 6.61
N GLY A 88 3.64 -13.21 7.52
CA GLY A 88 4.06 -12.55 8.75
C GLY A 88 4.78 -11.21 8.51
N ALA A 89 5.60 -11.11 7.46
CA ALA A 89 6.30 -9.89 7.08
C ALA A 89 5.33 -8.82 6.54
N GLU A 90 4.39 -9.21 5.67
CA GLU A 90 3.38 -8.30 5.14
C GLU A 90 2.52 -7.72 6.28
N TRP A 91 2.09 -8.55 7.23
CA TRP A 91 1.35 -8.09 8.41
C TRP A 91 2.13 -7.09 9.26
N CYS A 92 3.46 -7.25 9.36
CA CYS A 92 4.30 -6.26 10.03
C CYS A 92 4.24 -4.93 9.28
N VAL A 93 4.27 -4.94 7.94
CA VAL A 93 4.16 -3.71 7.15
C VAL A 93 2.81 -3.01 7.34
N LEU A 94 1.70 -3.75 7.31
CA LEU A 94 0.37 -3.19 7.59
C LEU A 94 0.30 -2.52 8.97
N ARG A 95 0.88 -3.17 9.99
CA ARG A 95 1.01 -2.62 11.34
C ARG A 95 1.88 -1.35 11.39
N PHE A 96 2.98 -1.31 10.64
CA PHE A 96 3.81 -0.10 10.52
C PHE A 96 3.04 1.07 9.91
N ALA A 97 2.34 0.85 8.78
CA ALA A 97 1.52 1.88 8.14
C ALA A 97 0.42 2.41 9.10
N CYS A 98 -0.27 1.50 9.80
CA CYS A 98 -1.27 1.88 10.80
C CYS A 98 -0.66 2.66 11.98
N SER A 99 0.53 2.25 12.45
CA SER A 99 1.24 2.92 13.54
C SER A 99 1.75 4.31 13.17
N LEU A 100 2.15 4.54 11.91
CA LEU A 100 2.53 5.88 11.44
C LEU A 100 1.38 6.89 11.58
N MET A 101 0.14 6.42 11.35
CA MET A 101 -1.05 7.27 11.38
C MET A 101 -1.68 7.40 12.76
N THR A 102 -1.73 6.30 13.50
CA THR A 102 -2.53 6.23 14.74
C THR A 102 -1.68 6.21 16.02
N GLY A 103 -0.36 5.98 15.90
CA GLY A 103 0.50 5.65 17.03
C GLY A 103 0.16 4.30 17.69
N LYS A 104 -0.75 3.52 17.08
CA LYS A 104 -1.26 2.24 17.57
C LYS A 104 -1.10 1.17 16.50
N GLY A 105 -1.25 -0.09 16.91
CA GLY A 105 -1.33 -1.20 15.95
C GLY A 105 0.01 -1.81 15.55
N GLY A 106 1.16 -1.35 16.05
CA GLY A 106 2.46 -1.98 15.79
C GLY A 106 3.37 -2.03 17.02
N ASN A 107 4.11 -3.13 17.18
CA ASN A 107 5.21 -3.22 18.15
C ASN A 107 6.52 -3.26 17.37
N TRP A 108 7.11 -2.08 17.17
CA TRP A 108 8.31 -1.86 16.37
C TRP A 108 9.46 -2.80 16.75
N GLY A 109 9.65 -3.08 18.04
CA GLY A 109 10.72 -3.94 18.53
C GLY A 109 10.54 -5.41 18.13
N THR A 110 9.31 -5.89 17.99
CA THR A 110 9.02 -7.27 17.57
C THR A 110 8.74 -7.41 16.08
N ASP A 111 8.26 -6.35 15.43
CA ASP A 111 7.85 -6.37 14.01
C ASP A 111 9.05 -6.16 13.08
N LEU A 112 10.00 -5.28 13.42
CA LEU A 112 11.14 -4.96 12.56
C LEU A 112 12.03 -6.18 12.22
N PRO A 113 12.39 -7.07 13.17
CA PRO A 113 13.21 -8.25 12.88
C PRO A 113 12.51 -9.30 12.00
N ARG A 114 11.18 -9.21 11.82
CA ARG A 114 10.37 -10.17 11.05
C ARG A 114 10.22 -9.78 9.58
N LEU A 115 10.64 -8.57 9.22
CA LEU A 115 10.64 -8.09 7.85
C LEU A 115 11.82 -8.71 7.07
N ASP A 116 11.58 -9.13 5.83
CA ASP A 116 12.65 -9.41 4.87
C ASP A 116 13.37 -8.11 4.45
N GLY A 117 14.52 -8.23 3.77
CA GLY A 117 15.34 -7.08 3.40
C GLY A 117 14.65 -6.05 2.50
N SER A 118 13.69 -6.47 1.66
CA SER A 118 12.92 -5.55 0.82
C SER A 118 11.94 -4.75 1.67
N ASN A 119 11.16 -5.43 2.51
CA ASN A 119 10.20 -4.81 3.40
C ASN A 119 10.87 -3.93 4.46
N GLN A 120 12.06 -4.30 4.97
CA GLN A 120 12.86 -3.43 5.84
C GLN A 120 13.23 -2.12 5.14
N ARG A 121 13.69 -2.21 3.89
CA ARG A 121 14.08 -1.04 3.11
C ARG A 121 12.89 -0.10 2.89
N ILE A 122 11.74 -0.64 2.49
CA ILE A 122 10.53 0.17 2.26
C ILE A 122 10.03 0.81 3.57
N VAL A 123 10.01 0.07 4.69
CA VAL A 123 9.63 0.63 6.00
C VAL A 123 10.56 1.76 6.43
N LEU A 124 11.88 1.63 6.21
CA LEU A 124 12.83 2.72 6.45
C LEU A 124 12.57 3.93 5.54
N GLY A 125 12.22 3.70 4.27
CA GLY A 125 11.79 4.76 3.36
C GLY A 125 10.56 5.50 3.85
N ALA A 126 9.54 4.77 4.33
CA ALA A 126 8.32 5.36 4.87
C ALA A 126 8.59 6.18 6.13
N LEU A 127 9.47 5.70 7.02
CA LEU A 127 9.93 6.47 8.18
C LEU A 127 10.64 7.76 7.78
N ALA A 128 11.56 7.68 6.80
CA ALA A 128 12.28 8.85 6.31
C ALA A 128 11.31 9.87 5.68
N TRP A 129 10.34 9.39 4.88
CA TRP A 129 9.27 10.21 4.32
C TRP A 129 8.46 10.89 5.41
N ALA A 130 7.97 10.15 6.40
CA ALA A 130 7.18 10.69 7.49
C ALA A 130 7.92 11.77 8.29
N ALA A 131 9.24 11.69 8.37
CA ALA A 131 10.10 12.64 9.09
C ALA A 131 10.52 13.88 8.28
N GLY A 132 10.69 13.75 6.96
CA GLY A 132 11.32 14.80 6.13
C GLY A 132 10.75 14.96 4.73
N GLY A 133 9.61 14.36 4.42
CA GLY A 133 8.98 14.36 3.11
C GLY A 133 9.61 13.38 2.12
N GLU A 134 9.02 13.28 0.93
CA GLU A 134 9.36 12.31 -0.12
C GLU A 134 10.86 12.27 -0.47
N ALA A 135 11.51 13.44 -0.53
CA ALA A 135 12.93 13.54 -0.85
C ALA A 135 13.84 12.79 0.15
N ALA A 136 13.45 12.72 1.43
CA ALA A 136 14.19 11.98 2.45
C ALA A 136 14.09 10.46 2.23
N ALA A 137 13.06 9.97 1.55
CA ALA A 137 12.83 8.55 1.29
C ALA A 137 13.52 8.03 0.02
N HIS A 138 13.97 8.91 -0.88
CA HIS A 138 14.60 8.54 -2.16
C HIS A 138 15.68 7.43 -2.07
N PRO A 139 16.61 7.42 -1.08
CA PRO A 139 17.62 6.36 -0.97
C PRO A 139 17.02 4.96 -0.78
N TYR A 140 15.81 4.89 -0.24
CA TYR A 140 15.13 3.65 0.14
C TYR A 140 14.14 3.17 -0.91
N MET A 141 13.69 4.03 -1.83
CA MET A 141 12.75 3.66 -2.88
C MET A 141 13.35 2.56 -3.78
N LEU A 142 12.52 1.57 -4.11
CA LEU A 142 12.90 0.53 -5.05
C LEU A 142 12.99 1.14 -6.47
N PRO A 143 13.93 0.67 -7.31
CA PRO A 143 13.96 1.09 -8.71
C PRO A 143 12.61 0.72 -9.35
N LYS A 144 12.04 1.65 -10.14
CA LYS A 144 10.82 1.36 -10.91
C LYS A 144 11.01 0.05 -11.66
N ARG A 145 10.09 -0.89 -11.47
CA ARG A 145 10.09 -2.13 -12.25
C ARG A 145 10.02 -1.73 -13.73
N PRO A 146 10.91 -2.25 -14.61
CA PRO A 146 10.80 -1.96 -16.03
C PRO A 146 9.40 -2.38 -16.48
N GLU A 147 8.72 -1.50 -17.24
CA GLU A 147 7.47 -1.86 -17.89
C GLU A 147 7.71 -3.10 -18.74
N PRO A 148 6.80 -4.10 -18.73
CA PRO A 148 6.95 -5.25 -19.60
C PRO A 148 7.00 -4.75 -21.05
N GLU A 149 8.07 -5.09 -21.76
CA GLU A 149 8.20 -4.72 -23.17
C GLU A 149 6.95 -5.20 -23.94
N PRO A 150 6.38 -4.36 -24.81
CA PRO A 150 5.21 -4.75 -25.59
C PRO A 150 5.54 -6.01 -26.38
N VAL A 151 4.82 -7.09 -26.12
CA VAL A 151 4.96 -8.34 -26.87
C VAL A 151 4.62 -8.01 -28.33
N PRO A 152 5.56 -8.17 -29.29
CA PRO A 152 5.25 -7.91 -30.69
C PRO A 152 4.11 -8.85 -31.12
N PRO A 153 3.15 -8.37 -31.93
CA PRO A 153 2.05 -9.20 -32.38
C PRO A 153 2.60 -10.44 -33.08
N THR A 154 2.19 -11.63 -32.61
CA THR A 154 2.50 -12.89 -33.27
C THR A 154 2.00 -12.81 -34.71
N PRO A 155 2.86 -13.06 -35.73
CA PRO A 155 2.41 -13.09 -37.11
C PRO A 155 1.32 -14.15 -37.24
N LEU A 156 0.12 -13.73 -37.62
CA LEU A 156 -0.92 -14.64 -38.08
C LEU A 156 -0.41 -15.26 -39.38
N HIS A 157 0.05 -16.51 -39.30
CA HIS A 157 0.24 -17.32 -40.50
C HIS A 157 -1.14 -17.52 -41.14
N ILE A 158 -1.44 -16.70 -42.15
CA ILE A 158 -2.51 -16.99 -43.10
C ILE A 158 -2.04 -18.24 -43.84
N VAL A 159 -2.72 -19.36 -43.58
CA VAL A 159 -2.55 -20.58 -44.37
C VAL A 159 -3.47 -20.41 -45.58
N ASP A 160 -2.87 -20.27 -46.76
CA ASP A 160 -3.57 -20.30 -48.05
C ASP A 160 -4.17 -21.68 -48.33
#